data_AF-X1I9W1-F1
#
_entry.id   AF-X1I9W1-F1
#
_cell.length_a   1.000
_cell.length_b   1.000
_cell.length_c   1.000
_cell.angle_alpha   90.00
_cell.angle_beta   90.00
_cell.angle_gamma   90.00
#
_symmetry.space_group_name_H-M   'P 1'
#
loop_
_entity.id
_entity.type
_entity.pdbx_description
1 polymer ?
#
loop_
_entity_poly.entity_id
_entity_poly.type
_entity_poly.pdbx_seq_one_letter_code
_entity_poly.pdbx_strand_id
1 'polypeptide(L)'
;FEYFLNSLKYYAVEESKEGVFSAYKREIPVHKVLMGAKTSIQSSVYESMRKQKIEVDLIYRFTDIFAWEIDFLTDTRKGDALKLIWEQHLSPEGRVVTQGRILAAQYINQGRTHTAIFFKDKENHSDYYTSEGKSLRRSFLRSPLNYRRISSGFSWNRLHPILRIYRPHLGIDYAAPTGTPIWAVAEGTVTFVGWNGGYGRYIKIKHAQGITTSYGHLSRYAKGIRKGVKVKQGQTIGYVG
;
A
#
# COMPACT_ATOMS: atom_id res chain seq x y z
N PHE A 1 -34.80 4.70 5.87
CA PHE A 1 -33.40 4.55 6.35
C PHE A 1 -32.49 4.29 5.16
N GLU A 2 -31.32 4.93 5.10
CA GLU A 2 -30.34 4.69 4.03
C GLU A 2 -29.00 4.24 4.62
N TYR A 3 -28.43 3.16 4.08
CA TYR A 3 -27.11 2.64 4.45
C TYR A 3 -26.20 2.61 3.21
N PHE A 4 -25.16 3.44 3.21
CA PHE A 4 -24.21 3.53 2.10
C PHE A 4 -23.15 2.42 2.21
N LEU A 5 -23.15 1.50 1.26
CA LEU A 5 -22.10 0.47 1.09
C LEU A 5 -20.78 1.11 0.63
N ASN A 6 -20.88 2.12 -0.23
CA ASN A 6 -19.78 2.96 -0.70
C ASN A 6 -20.36 4.25 -1.30
N SER A 7 -19.50 5.09 -1.89
CA SER A 7 -19.91 6.37 -2.49
C SER A 7 -20.88 6.27 -3.67
N LEU A 8 -21.15 5.06 -4.19
CA LEU A 8 -22.01 4.84 -5.37
C LEU A 8 -23.19 3.90 -5.10
N LYS A 9 -23.20 3.14 -3.99
CA LYS A 9 -24.22 2.11 -3.71
C LYS A 9 -24.72 2.25 -2.29
N TYR A 10 -26.04 2.13 -2.12
CA TYR A 10 -26.67 2.18 -0.82
C TYR A 10 -27.90 1.26 -0.75
N TYR A 11 -28.27 0.86 0.46
CA TYR A 11 -29.54 0.21 0.74
C TYR A 11 -30.52 1.25 1.26
N ALA A 12 -31.70 1.33 0.66
CA ALA A 12 -32.83 2.12 1.12
C ALA A 12 -33.86 1.19 1.75
N VAL A 13 -34.20 1.42 3.01
CA VAL A 13 -35.30 0.76 3.71
C VAL A 13 -36.44 1.75 3.86
N GLU A 14 -37.59 1.41 3.31
CA GLU A 14 -38.81 2.19 3.32
C GLU A 14 -39.89 1.42 4.09
N GLU A 15 -40.62 2.10 4.97
CA GLU A 15 -41.76 1.53 5.70
C GLU A 15 -43.05 1.97 5.02
N SER A 16 -43.93 1.02 4.72
CA SER A 16 -45.24 1.31 4.16
C SER A 16 -46.17 1.90 5.24
N LYS A 17 -47.29 2.51 4.81
CA LYS A 17 -48.34 2.99 5.74
C LYS A 17 -48.97 1.87 6.58
N GLU A 18 -48.75 0.62 6.22
CA GLU A 18 -49.24 -0.58 6.90
C GLU A 18 -48.18 -1.23 7.81
N GLY A 19 -47.02 -0.58 7.99
CA GLY A 19 -45.94 -1.06 8.86
C GLY A 19 -45.06 -2.16 8.24
N VAL A 20 -45.14 -2.37 6.93
CA VAL A 20 -44.31 -3.35 6.21
C VAL A 20 -43.01 -2.67 5.76
N PHE A 21 -41.87 -3.25 6.13
CA PHE A 21 -40.55 -2.77 5.70
C PHE A 21 -40.12 -3.43 4.39
N SER A 22 -39.72 -2.61 3.42
CA SER A 22 -39.12 -3.04 2.15
C SER A 22 -37.72 -2.48 2.02
N ALA A 23 -36.77 -3.32 1.59
CA ALA A 23 -35.37 -2.94 1.40
C ALA A 23 -34.96 -3.04 -0.07
N TYR A 24 -34.34 -1.99 -0.60
CA TYR A 24 -33.88 -1.92 -1.98
C TYR A 24 -32.39 -1.58 -2.03
N LYS A 25 -31.66 -2.21 -2.94
CA LYS A 25 -30.31 -1.77 -3.29
C LYS A 25 -30.41 -0.76 -4.43
N ARG A 26 -29.88 0.45 -4.22
CA ARG A 26 -29.85 1.52 -5.22
C ARG A 26 -28.40 1.89 -5.54
N GLU A 27 -28.21 2.36 -6.78
CA GLU A 27 -26.94 2.94 -7.23
C GLU A 27 -27.17 4.41 -7.54
N ILE A 28 -26.23 5.27 -7.15
CA ILE A 28 -26.27 6.69 -7.50
C ILE A 28 -25.91 6.77 -8.99
N PRO A 29 -26.81 7.27 -9.86
CA PRO A 29 -26.49 7.43 -11.26
C PRO A 29 -25.34 8.43 -11.37
N VAL A 30 -24.29 8.03 -12.06
CA VAL A 30 -23.11 8.88 -12.28
C VAL A 30 -22.66 8.79 -13.73
N HIS A 31 -22.12 9.89 -14.23
CA HIS A 31 -21.34 9.88 -15.46
C HIS A 31 -19.86 10.06 -15.13
N LYS A 32 -19.02 9.39 -15.92
CA LYS A 32 -17.57 9.42 -15.75
C LYS A 32 -16.97 10.50 -16.64
N VAL A 33 -16.15 11.36 -16.06
CA VAL A 33 -15.32 12.33 -16.78
C VAL A 33 -13.84 12.05 -16.53
N LEU A 34 -12.98 12.47 -17.45
CA LEU A 34 -11.54 12.42 -17.27
C LEU A 34 -11.02 13.77 -16.80
N MET A 35 -10.23 13.74 -15.75
CA MET A 35 -9.58 14.91 -15.17
C MET A 35 -8.07 14.78 -15.33
N GLY A 36 -7.38 15.91 -15.43
CA GLY A 36 -5.93 15.98 -15.56
C GLY A 36 -5.35 17.12 -14.75
N ALA A 37 -4.19 16.90 -14.15
CA ALA A 37 -3.46 17.91 -13.40
C ALA A 37 -1.95 17.78 -13.60
N LYS A 38 -1.26 18.92 -13.52
CA LYS A 38 0.20 19.03 -13.52
C LYS A 38 0.61 20.02 -12.45
N THR A 39 1.62 19.69 -11.67
CA THR A 39 2.18 20.62 -10.66
C THR A 39 3.67 20.36 -10.46
N SER A 40 4.36 21.35 -9.88
CA SER A 40 5.75 21.25 -9.48
C SER A 40 5.85 21.28 -7.96
N ILE A 41 6.79 20.50 -7.42
CA ILE A 41 7.02 20.35 -6.00
C ILE A 41 7.68 21.61 -5.44
N GLN A 42 7.03 22.22 -4.45
CA GLN A 42 7.62 23.32 -3.67
C GLN A 42 8.16 22.84 -2.32
N SER A 43 7.41 21.96 -1.64
CA SER A 43 7.75 21.41 -0.32
C SER A 43 7.56 19.90 -0.27
N SER A 44 6.36 19.41 -0.60
CA SER A 44 6.04 17.99 -0.65
C SER A 44 5.03 17.68 -1.77
N VAL A 45 4.90 16.41 -2.13
CA VAL A 45 3.86 15.93 -3.05
C VAL A 45 2.47 16.29 -2.52
N TYR A 46 2.23 16.05 -1.24
CA TYR A 46 0.95 16.33 -0.58
C TYR A 46 0.55 17.80 -0.73
N GLU A 47 1.40 18.72 -0.31
CA GLU A 47 1.11 20.16 -0.37
C GLU A 47 0.92 20.64 -1.81
N SER A 48 1.74 20.15 -2.73
CA SER A 48 1.71 20.58 -4.14
C SER A 48 0.45 20.10 -4.86
N MET A 49 -0.08 18.91 -4.52
CA MET A 49 -1.35 18.39 -5.03
C MET A 49 -2.56 19.05 -4.35
N ARG A 50 -2.51 19.30 -3.03
CA ARG A 50 -3.59 20.02 -2.32
C ARG A 50 -3.80 21.43 -2.85
N LYS A 51 -2.74 22.14 -3.23
CA LYS A 51 -2.84 23.45 -3.90
C LYS A 51 -3.58 23.40 -5.23
N GLN A 52 -3.56 22.26 -5.93
CA GLN A 52 -4.34 22.01 -7.15
C GLN A 52 -5.76 21.51 -6.85
N LYS A 53 -6.23 21.61 -5.59
CA LYS A 53 -7.53 21.11 -5.13
C LYS A 53 -7.72 19.61 -5.37
N ILE A 54 -6.63 18.85 -5.39
CA ILE A 54 -6.68 17.40 -5.51
C ILE A 54 -7.07 16.80 -4.15
N GLU A 55 -8.01 15.86 -4.18
CA GLU A 55 -8.49 15.16 -2.99
C GLU A 55 -7.43 14.25 -2.37
N VAL A 56 -7.42 14.19 -1.04
CA VAL A 56 -6.39 13.48 -0.25
C VAL A 56 -6.27 12.01 -0.64
N ASP A 57 -7.40 11.33 -0.88
CA ASP A 57 -7.42 9.94 -1.31
C ASP A 57 -6.71 9.72 -2.66
N LEU A 58 -6.84 10.68 -3.60
CA LEU A 58 -6.14 10.60 -4.88
C LEU A 58 -4.63 10.85 -4.72
N ILE A 59 -4.23 11.68 -3.76
CA ILE A 59 -2.81 11.89 -3.41
C ILE A 59 -2.20 10.59 -2.90
N TYR A 60 -2.86 9.89 -1.96
CA TYR A 60 -2.37 8.61 -1.46
C TYR A 60 -2.30 7.55 -2.56
N ARG A 61 -3.32 7.46 -3.41
CA ARG A 61 -3.29 6.56 -4.57
C ARG A 61 -2.15 6.89 -5.54
N PHE A 62 -1.88 8.17 -5.79
CA PHE A 62 -0.73 8.60 -6.60
C PHE A 62 0.59 8.16 -5.96
N THR A 63 0.78 8.39 -4.66
CA THR A 63 2.02 8.02 -3.98
C THR A 63 2.21 6.51 -3.93
N ASP A 64 1.13 5.74 -3.75
CA ASP A 64 1.18 4.28 -3.69
C ASP A 64 1.62 3.64 -5.02
N ILE A 65 1.22 4.22 -6.16
CA ILE A 65 1.63 3.76 -7.49
C ILE A 65 3.16 3.79 -7.65
N PHE A 66 3.79 4.83 -7.11
CA PHE A 66 5.23 5.07 -7.26
C PHE A 66 6.06 4.69 -6.04
N ALA A 67 5.44 4.24 -4.94
CA ALA A 67 6.12 3.93 -3.68
C ALA A 67 7.27 2.89 -3.81
N TRP A 68 7.26 2.13 -4.91
CA TRP A 68 8.28 1.14 -5.27
C TRP A 68 9.51 1.70 -5.97
N GLU A 69 9.37 2.84 -6.62
CA GLU A 69 10.45 3.48 -7.38
C GLU A 69 10.98 4.74 -6.70
N ILE A 70 10.14 5.40 -5.91
CA ILE A 70 10.41 6.71 -5.32
C ILE A 70 10.02 6.69 -3.85
N ASP A 71 10.96 7.06 -2.99
CA ASP A 71 10.68 7.42 -1.60
C ASP A 71 10.29 8.89 -1.52
N PHE A 72 9.00 9.21 -1.50
CA PHE A 72 8.56 10.59 -1.48
C PHE A 72 8.99 11.39 -0.23
N LEU A 73 9.48 10.74 0.84
CA LEU A 73 10.02 11.44 2.00
C LEU A 73 11.48 11.86 1.83
N THR A 74 12.27 11.09 1.09
CA THR A 74 13.73 11.30 1.00
C THR A 74 14.23 11.68 -0.39
N ASP A 75 13.54 11.22 -1.44
CA ASP A 75 13.91 11.45 -2.83
C ASP A 75 13.31 12.76 -3.38
N THR A 76 12.16 13.20 -2.85
CA THR A 76 11.46 14.42 -3.31
C THR A 76 12.32 15.68 -3.16
N ARG A 77 12.44 16.45 -4.24
CA ARG A 77 13.15 17.74 -4.28
C ARG A 77 12.24 18.87 -4.73
N LYS A 78 12.58 20.09 -4.30
CA LYS A 78 11.98 21.31 -4.85
C LYS A 78 12.30 21.38 -6.35
N GLY A 79 11.28 21.63 -7.17
CA GLY A 79 11.39 21.69 -8.63
C GLY A 79 11.04 20.39 -9.35
N ASP A 80 10.93 19.26 -8.64
CA ASP A 80 10.36 18.04 -9.22
C ASP A 80 8.96 18.31 -9.77
N ALA A 81 8.51 17.52 -10.75
CA ALA A 81 7.22 17.74 -11.37
C ALA A 81 6.39 16.45 -11.37
N LEU A 82 5.08 16.60 -11.25
CA LEU A 82 4.14 15.49 -11.39
C LEU A 82 3.03 15.82 -12.37
N LYS A 83 2.51 14.76 -13.00
CA LYS A 83 1.34 14.79 -13.86
C LYS A 83 0.45 13.61 -13.51
N LEU A 84 -0.85 13.79 -13.56
CA LEU A 84 -1.80 12.69 -13.42
C LEU A 84 -3.04 12.91 -14.28
N ILE A 85 -3.60 11.80 -14.75
CA ILE A 85 -4.91 11.71 -15.40
C ILE A 85 -5.72 10.69 -14.62
N TRP A 86 -6.93 11.03 -14.23
CA TRP A 86 -7.79 10.14 -13.46
C TRP A 86 -9.26 10.27 -13.86
N GLU A 87 -10.05 9.27 -13.52
CA GLU A 87 -11.49 9.27 -13.68
C GLU A 87 -12.15 10.04 -12.52
N GLN A 88 -13.20 10.80 -12.79
CA GLN A 88 -14.04 11.41 -11.77
C GLN A 88 -15.50 11.06 -12.07
N HIS A 89 -16.26 10.69 -11.04
CA HIS A 89 -17.68 10.36 -11.17
C HIS A 89 -18.51 11.54 -10.67
N LEU A 90 -19.34 12.06 -11.57
CA LEU A 90 -20.22 13.19 -11.32
C LEU A 90 -21.67 12.71 -11.25
N SER A 91 -22.46 13.33 -10.36
CA SER A 91 -23.91 13.17 -10.35
C SER A 91 -24.52 13.79 -11.61
N PRO A 92 -25.79 13.52 -11.94
CA PRO A 92 -26.47 14.14 -13.08
C PRO A 92 -26.49 15.68 -13.00
N GLU A 93 -26.43 16.24 -11.79
CA GLU A 93 -26.37 17.67 -11.50
C GLU A 93 -24.94 18.25 -11.54
N GLY A 94 -23.95 17.45 -11.96
CA GLY A 94 -22.55 17.88 -12.11
C GLY A 94 -21.74 17.93 -10.82
N ARG A 95 -22.25 17.40 -9.70
CA ARG A 95 -21.52 17.38 -8.43
C ARG A 95 -20.55 16.20 -8.39
N VAL A 96 -19.35 16.41 -7.85
CA VAL A 96 -18.38 15.33 -7.65
C VAL A 96 -18.91 14.36 -6.60
N VAL A 97 -19.20 13.13 -7.02
CA VAL A 97 -19.65 12.04 -6.13
C VAL A 97 -18.45 11.27 -5.60
N THR A 98 -17.50 10.92 -6.48
CA THR A 98 -16.28 10.22 -6.07
C THR A 98 -15.16 10.34 -7.09
N GLN A 99 -13.92 10.21 -6.61
CA GLN A 99 -12.74 10.13 -7.46
C GLN A 99 -12.57 8.69 -7.93
N GLY A 100 -12.66 8.46 -9.25
CA GLY A 100 -12.38 7.18 -9.88
C GLY A 100 -10.88 6.89 -9.99
N ARG A 101 -10.49 5.99 -10.90
CA ARG A 101 -9.13 5.46 -10.95
C ARG A 101 -8.13 6.44 -11.58
N ILE A 102 -6.87 6.43 -11.13
CA ILE A 102 -5.76 7.06 -11.86
C ILE A 102 -5.49 6.21 -13.11
N LEU A 103 -5.58 6.81 -14.29
CA LEU A 103 -5.35 6.14 -15.57
C LEU A 103 -3.89 6.20 -15.98
N ALA A 104 -3.26 7.35 -15.75
CA ALA A 104 -1.85 7.54 -15.98
C ALA A 104 -1.28 8.54 -14.98
N ALA A 105 -0.04 8.35 -14.59
CA ALA A 105 0.68 9.28 -13.74
C ALA A 105 2.14 9.36 -14.14
N GLN A 106 2.77 10.51 -13.88
CA GLN A 106 4.20 10.71 -14.03
C GLN A 106 4.76 11.45 -12.82
N TYR A 107 5.96 11.06 -12.42
CA TYR A 107 6.80 11.82 -11.48
C TYR A 107 8.17 12.04 -12.11
N ILE A 108 8.62 13.28 -12.14
CA ILE A 108 9.87 13.71 -12.76
C ILE A 108 10.77 14.21 -11.63
N ASN A 109 11.79 13.43 -11.33
CA ASN A 109 12.76 13.70 -10.26
C ASN A 109 14.16 13.72 -10.86
N GLN A 110 14.88 14.83 -10.69
CA GLN A 110 16.29 14.95 -11.11
C GLN A 110 16.55 14.54 -12.57
N GLY A 111 15.63 14.87 -13.49
CA GLY A 111 15.73 14.52 -14.91
C GLY A 111 15.28 13.09 -15.27
N ARG A 112 15.00 12.24 -14.28
CA ARG A 112 14.41 10.91 -14.49
C ARG A 112 12.88 11.00 -14.48
N THR A 113 12.26 10.45 -15.52
CA THR A 113 10.80 10.36 -15.61
C THR A 113 10.34 8.97 -15.21
N HIS A 114 9.55 8.89 -14.15
CA HIS A 114 8.83 7.71 -13.72
C HIS A 114 7.42 7.78 -14.27
N THR A 115 7.00 6.78 -15.04
CA THR A 115 5.67 6.74 -15.68
C THR A 115 4.91 5.53 -15.23
N ALA A 116 3.64 5.73 -14.91
CA ALA A 116 2.69 4.69 -14.53
C ALA A 116 1.46 4.76 -15.42
N ILE A 117 1.10 3.64 -16.04
CA ILE A 117 -0.07 3.51 -16.91
C ILE A 117 -0.92 2.37 -16.36
N PHE A 118 -2.18 2.67 -16.06
CA PHE A 118 -3.13 1.64 -15.65
C PHE A 118 -3.49 0.77 -16.85
N PHE A 119 -3.37 -0.55 -16.67
CA PHE A 119 -3.78 -1.53 -17.66
C PHE A 119 -4.58 -2.64 -17.01
N LYS A 120 -5.60 -3.12 -17.73
CA LYS A 120 -6.42 -4.26 -17.35
C LYS A 120 -6.34 -5.30 -18.46
N ASP A 121 -5.88 -6.49 -18.12
CA ASP A 121 -5.75 -7.60 -19.06
C ASP A 121 -7.09 -8.33 -19.29
N LYS A 122 -7.05 -9.28 -20.22
CA LYS A 122 -8.21 -10.11 -20.59
C LYS A 122 -8.65 -11.05 -19.47
N GLU A 123 -7.77 -11.37 -18.53
CA GLU A 123 -8.04 -12.21 -17.36
C GLU A 123 -8.58 -11.38 -16.18
N ASN A 124 -8.96 -10.12 -16.45
CA ASN A 124 -9.55 -9.20 -15.48
C ASN A 124 -8.57 -8.75 -14.38
N HIS A 125 -7.28 -9.04 -14.52
CA HIS A 125 -6.24 -8.52 -13.66
C HIS A 125 -5.85 -7.11 -14.11
N SER A 126 -5.67 -6.21 -13.14
CA SER A 126 -5.45 -4.81 -13.41
C SER A 126 -4.39 -4.22 -12.49
N ASP A 127 -3.41 -3.55 -13.07
CA ASP A 127 -2.29 -2.96 -12.33
C ASP A 127 -1.71 -1.75 -13.08
N TYR A 128 -0.67 -1.14 -12.52
CA TYR A 128 0.10 -0.07 -13.15
C TYR A 128 1.41 -0.60 -13.72
N TYR A 129 1.74 -0.12 -14.92
CA TYR A 129 2.90 -0.55 -15.69
C TYR A 129 3.73 0.66 -16.14
N THR A 130 5.02 0.44 -16.36
CA THR A 130 5.90 1.41 -17.01
C THR A 130 5.56 1.57 -18.49
N SER A 131 6.15 2.56 -19.16
CA SER A 131 6.03 2.76 -20.62
C SER A 131 6.48 1.54 -21.44
N GLU A 132 7.34 0.70 -20.88
CA GLU A 132 7.85 -0.53 -21.52
C GLU A 132 7.02 -1.77 -21.15
N GLY A 133 5.90 -1.60 -20.43
CA GLY A 133 5.02 -2.70 -20.03
C GLY A 133 5.51 -3.50 -18.82
N LYS A 134 6.49 -3.01 -18.05
CA LYS A 134 6.93 -3.67 -16.81
C LYS A 134 5.99 -3.31 -15.66
N SER A 135 5.56 -4.28 -14.86
CA SER A 135 4.71 -3.99 -13.69
C SER A 135 5.45 -3.09 -12.69
N LEU A 136 4.79 -2.02 -12.23
CA LEU A 136 5.29 -1.14 -11.19
C LEU A 136 5.13 -1.74 -9.79
N ARG A 137 4.19 -2.67 -9.62
CA ARG A 137 3.98 -3.38 -8.37
C ARG A 137 5.09 -4.43 -8.21
N ARG A 138 6.11 -4.11 -7.41
CA ARG A 138 7.14 -5.08 -7.02
C ARG A 138 6.56 -6.08 -6.01
N SER A 139 7.06 -7.32 -6.05
CA SER A 139 6.49 -8.46 -5.32
C SER A 139 6.47 -8.33 -3.78
N PHE A 140 7.11 -7.32 -3.17
CA PHE A 140 7.37 -7.21 -1.72
C PHE A 140 7.13 -5.81 -1.15
N LEU A 141 6.31 -5.63 -0.09
CA LEU A 141 6.18 -4.45 0.78
C LEU A 141 7.54 -4.00 1.32
N ARG A 142 7.73 -2.68 1.35
CA ARG A 142 8.95 -2.05 1.87
C ARG A 142 9.06 -2.12 3.39
N SER A 143 7.95 -2.34 4.09
CA SER A 143 7.91 -2.57 5.54
C SER A 143 6.93 -3.68 5.90
N PRO A 144 7.29 -4.57 6.85
CA PRO A 144 6.39 -5.60 7.35
C PRO A 144 5.44 -5.13 8.45
N LEU A 145 5.50 -3.89 8.92
CA LEU A 145 4.58 -3.35 9.93
C LEU A 145 4.47 -1.83 9.86
N ASN A 146 3.47 -1.27 10.56
CA ASN A 146 3.45 0.15 10.88
C ASN A 146 4.41 0.42 12.04
N TYR A 147 5.53 1.08 11.78
CA TYR A 147 6.64 1.26 12.72
C TYR A 147 6.88 2.75 13.02
N ARG A 148 7.46 3.04 14.18
CA ARG A 148 7.72 4.42 14.61
C ARG A 148 9.08 4.95 14.13
N ARG A 149 10.10 4.08 14.14
CA ARG A 149 11.44 4.34 13.60
C ARG A 149 12.17 3.03 13.29
N ILE A 150 13.13 3.07 12.37
CA ILE A 150 14.14 2.01 12.22
C ILE A 150 15.16 2.19 13.34
N SER A 151 15.34 1.20 14.20
CA SER A 151 16.32 1.25 15.30
C SER A 151 17.71 0.81 14.84
N SER A 152 17.79 -0.12 13.88
CA SER A 152 19.04 -0.55 13.26
C SER A 152 18.80 -0.96 11.81
N GLY A 153 19.61 -0.45 10.90
CA GLY A 153 19.61 -0.88 9.49
C GLY A 153 20.40 -2.16 9.26
N PHE A 154 20.34 -2.65 8.02
CA PHE A 154 21.22 -3.70 7.52
C PHE A 154 22.66 -3.19 7.46
N SER A 155 23.63 -3.99 7.93
CA SER A 155 25.04 -3.65 7.84
C SER A 155 25.90 -4.90 7.81
N TRP A 156 26.88 -4.95 6.93
CA TRP A 156 27.88 -6.04 6.93
C TRP A 156 28.86 -5.95 8.11
N ASN A 157 29.03 -4.76 8.70
CA ASN A 157 30.02 -4.48 9.76
C ASN A 157 29.40 -3.66 10.90
N ARG A 158 28.38 -4.18 11.60
CA ARG A 158 27.80 -3.52 12.77
C ARG A 158 28.64 -3.80 14.02
N LEU A 159 29.02 -2.76 14.76
CA LEU A 159 29.64 -2.93 16.08
C LEU A 159 28.60 -3.50 17.06
N HIS A 160 28.86 -4.67 17.61
CA HIS A 160 27.99 -5.29 18.60
C HIS A 160 28.11 -4.53 19.94
N PRO A 161 27.03 -3.95 20.48
CA PRO A 161 27.12 -3.01 21.60
C PRO A 161 27.66 -3.63 22.90
N ILE A 162 27.39 -4.93 23.10
CA ILE A 162 27.84 -5.69 24.28
C ILE A 162 29.23 -6.30 24.06
N LEU A 163 29.37 -7.14 23.04
CA LEU A 163 30.61 -7.88 22.74
C LEU A 163 31.75 -7.02 22.17
N ARG A 164 31.49 -5.76 21.75
CA ARG A 164 32.44 -4.83 21.13
C ARG A 164 33.21 -5.37 19.90
N ILE A 165 32.64 -6.37 19.23
CA ILE A 165 33.17 -6.93 17.97
C ILE A 165 32.30 -6.49 16.80
N TYR A 166 32.90 -6.34 15.62
CA TYR A 166 32.16 -6.10 14.38
C TYR A 166 31.52 -7.40 13.91
N ARG A 167 30.20 -7.38 13.69
CA ARG A 167 29.43 -8.49 13.17
C ARG A 167 28.38 -8.00 12.17
N PRO A 168 28.05 -8.81 11.15
CA PRO A 168 26.99 -8.45 10.22
C PRO A 168 25.63 -8.45 10.91
N HIS A 169 24.86 -7.39 10.66
CA HIS A 169 23.43 -7.31 10.92
C HIS A 169 22.68 -7.50 9.60
N LEU A 170 22.30 -8.74 9.31
CA LEU A 170 21.69 -9.14 8.04
C LEU A 170 20.16 -8.91 8.00
N GLY A 171 19.68 -7.91 8.72
CA GLY A 171 18.27 -7.57 8.84
C GLY A 171 18.05 -6.10 9.12
N ILE A 172 16.78 -5.70 9.24
CA ILE A 172 16.36 -4.36 9.63
C ILE A 172 15.54 -4.50 10.91
N ASP A 173 15.91 -3.75 11.94
CA ASP A 173 15.20 -3.72 13.20
C ASP A 173 14.20 -2.55 13.20
N TYR A 174 12.93 -2.89 13.34
CA TYR A 174 11.84 -1.93 13.42
C TYR A 174 11.42 -1.76 14.89
N ALA A 175 11.47 -0.53 15.40
CA ALA A 175 10.95 -0.23 16.73
C ALA A 175 9.43 -0.03 16.67
N ALA A 176 8.68 -0.92 17.31
CA ALA A 176 7.23 -0.86 17.45
C ALA A 176 6.79 -1.44 18.80
N PRO A 177 5.63 -1.03 19.35
CA PRO A 177 5.09 -1.61 20.59
C PRO A 177 4.81 -3.12 20.44
N THR A 178 5.05 -3.88 21.51
CA THR A 178 4.63 -5.29 21.61
C THR A 178 3.16 -5.44 21.23
N GLY A 179 2.84 -6.44 20.42
CA GLY A 179 1.48 -6.68 19.93
C GLY A 179 1.14 -5.95 18.62
N THR A 180 2.03 -5.13 18.08
CA THR A 180 1.84 -4.51 16.75
C THR A 180 1.76 -5.61 15.67
N PRO A 181 0.76 -5.59 14.76
CA PRO A 181 0.64 -6.57 13.69
C PRO A 181 1.85 -6.56 12.76
N ILE A 182 2.34 -7.75 12.43
CA ILE A 182 3.38 -7.99 11.42
C ILE A 182 2.71 -8.63 10.22
N TRP A 183 2.99 -8.10 9.04
CA TRP A 183 2.46 -8.52 7.76
C TRP A 183 3.50 -9.24 6.92
N ALA A 184 3.05 -10.20 6.10
CA ALA A 184 3.87 -10.75 5.04
C ALA A 184 4.13 -9.66 4.00
N VAL A 185 5.41 -9.35 3.76
CA VAL A 185 5.76 -8.33 2.76
C VAL A 185 5.37 -8.76 1.34
N ALA A 186 5.28 -10.04 1.07
CA ALA A 186 4.99 -10.57 -0.25
C ALA A 186 4.10 -11.80 -0.13
N GLU A 187 3.41 -12.13 -1.22
CA GLU A 187 2.81 -13.46 -1.32
C GLU A 187 3.89 -14.55 -1.27
N GLY A 188 3.58 -15.67 -0.63
CA GLY A 188 4.55 -16.76 -0.49
C GLY A 188 4.03 -17.91 0.35
N THR A 189 4.92 -18.86 0.61
CA THR A 189 4.64 -20.05 1.43
C THR A 189 5.47 -20.00 2.69
N VAL A 190 4.82 -20.16 3.84
CA VAL A 190 5.48 -20.25 5.13
C VAL A 190 6.32 -21.53 5.17
N THR A 191 7.64 -21.39 5.31
CA THR A 191 8.60 -22.52 5.33
C THR A 191 9.02 -22.91 6.74
N PHE A 192 8.89 -21.99 7.70
CA PHE A 192 9.17 -22.25 9.12
C PHE A 192 8.30 -21.37 10.02
N VAL A 193 7.85 -21.93 11.14
CA VAL A 193 7.22 -21.23 12.26
C VAL A 193 7.70 -21.94 13.53
N GLY A 194 8.31 -21.22 14.46
CA GLY A 194 8.83 -21.82 15.68
C GLY A 194 9.86 -20.95 16.39
N TRP A 195 10.43 -21.47 17.47
CA TRP A 195 11.56 -20.83 18.14
C TRP A 195 12.84 -21.03 17.33
N ASN A 196 13.64 -19.96 17.15
CA ASN A 196 14.89 -20.02 16.39
C ASN A 196 16.02 -19.25 17.08
N GLY A 197 16.57 -19.83 18.15
CA GLY A 197 17.72 -19.29 18.87
C GLY A 197 17.52 -17.84 19.30
N GLY A 198 18.50 -16.98 18.97
CA GLY A 198 18.48 -15.56 19.31
C GLY A 198 17.33 -14.76 18.70
N TYR A 199 16.68 -15.26 17.63
CA TYR A 199 15.49 -14.61 17.06
C TYR A 199 14.22 -14.84 17.88
N GLY A 200 14.22 -15.72 18.89
CA GLY A 200 13.02 -16.05 19.63
C GLY A 200 11.94 -16.69 18.74
N ARG A 201 10.67 -16.30 18.91
CA ARG A 201 9.58 -16.72 18.00
C ARG A 201 9.83 -16.15 16.61
N TYR A 202 9.80 -17.03 15.61
CA TYR A 202 10.32 -16.75 14.29
C TYR A 202 9.43 -17.33 13.19
N ILE A 203 9.29 -16.59 12.09
CA ILE A 203 8.59 -17.02 10.87
C ILE A 203 9.54 -16.84 9.69
N LYS A 204 9.59 -17.83 8.78
CA LYS A 204 10.29 -17.75 7.50
C LYS A 204 9.32 -17.99 6.35
N ILE A 205 9.35 -17.14 5.33
CA ILE A 205 8.44 -17.21 4.19
C ILE A 205 9.26 -17.26 2.91
N LYS A 206 9.04 -18.30 2.08
CA LYS A 206 9.64 -18.40 0.75
C LYS A 206 8.69 -17.79 -0.26
N HIS A 207 9.25 -16.97 -1.14
CA HIS A 207 8.54 -16.26 -2.19
C HIS A 207 8.97 -16.78 -3.56
N ALA A 208 8.45 -16.18 -4.62
CA ALA A 208 8.92 -16.44 -5.97
C ALA A 208 10.43 -16.10 -6.11
N GLN A 209 11.06 -16.66 -7.15
CA GLN A 209 12.44 -16.34 -7.55
C GLN A 209 13.50 -16.61 -6.46
N GLY A 210 13.23 -17.55 -5.55
CA GLY A 210 14.19 -17.99 -4.53
C GLY A 210 14.34 -17.03 -3.33
N ILE A 211 13.60 -15.92 -3.31
CA ILE A 211 13.68 -14.93 -2.24
C ILE A 211 12.99 -15.45 -0.98
N THR A 212 13.55 -15.12 0.18
CA THR A 212 13.01 -15.49 1.48
C THR A 212 12.96 -14.29 2.42
N THR A 213 11.85 -14.11 3.14
CA THR A 213 11.74 -13.14 4.23
C THR A 213 11.69 -13.84 5.58
N SER A 214 12.22 -13.16 6.59
CA SER A 214 12.48 -13.70 7.92
C SER A 214 12.02 -12.69 8.97
N TYR A 215 11.22 -13.14 9.93
CA TYR A 215 10.59 -12.29 10.94
C TYR A 215 10.93 -12.88 12.31
N GLY A 216 11.69 -12.14 13.12
CA GLY A 216 12.11 -12.55 14.45
C GLY A 216 11.53 -11.65 15.54
N HIS A 217 11.73 -12.09 16.79
CA HIS A 217 11.30 -11.41 18.02
C HIS A 217 9.79 -11.19 18.08
N LEU A 218 9.00 -12.21 17.73
CA LEU A 218 7.54 -12.14 17.82
C LEU A 218 7.04 -12.39 19.26
N SER A 219 6.00 -11.69 19.70
CA SER A 219 5.25 -12.04 20.92
C SER A 219 4.39 -13.28 20.69
N ARG A 220 3.69 -13.34 19.54
CA ARG A 220 2.83 -14.47 19.16
C ARG A 220 2.65 -14.56 17.63
N TYR A 221 2.26 -15.75 17.16
CA TYR A 221 1.89 -15.99 15.76
C TYR A 221 0.42 -15.60 15.52
N ALA A 222 0.08 -15.23 14.28
CA ALA A 222 -1.32 -15.03 13.89
C ALA A 222 -2.04 -16.37 13.73
N LYS A 223 -3.36 -16.37 13.89
CA LYS A 223 -4.18 -17.58 13.79
C LYS A 223 -4.03 -18.23 12.42
N GLY A 224 -3.81 -19.54 12.40
CA GLY A 224 -3.69 -20.32 11.15
C GLY A 224 -2.31 -20.27 10.49
N ILE A 225 -1.35 -19.50 11.03
CA ILE A 225 0.02 -19.48 10.51
C ILE A 225 0.78 -20.72 10.98
N ARG A 226 1.14 -21.57 10.03
CA ARG A 226 1.93 -22.80 10.22
C ARG A 226 2.72 -23.11 8.94
N LYS A 227 3.73 -23.98 9.04
CA LYS A 227 4.51 -24.44 7.88
C LYS A 227 3.57 -24.98 6.79
N GLY A 228 3.83 -24.59 5.54
CA GLY A 228 3.06 -24.98 4.35
C GLY A 228 1.91 -24.03 3.99
N VAL A 229 1.52 -23.09 4.86
CA VAL A 229 0.44 -22.14 4.57
C VAL A 229 0.89 -21.09 3.55
N LYS A 230 0.05 -20.86 2.54
CA LYS A 230 0.19 -19.73 1.62
C LYS A 230 -0.28 -18.45 2.29
N VAL A 231 0.49 -17.38 2.17
CA VAL A 231 0.14 -16.05 2.65
C VAL A 231 0.03 -15.09 1.47
N LYS A 232 -0.85 -14.11 1.60
CA LYS A 232 -0.93 -12.97 0.69
C LYS A 232 -0.07 -11.82 1.20
N GLN A 233 0.37 -10.96 0.29
CA GLN A 233 0.96 -9.67 0.66
C GLN A 233 0.01 -8.90 1.58
N GLY A 234 0.55 -8.31 2.66
CA GLY A 234 -0.22 -7.55 3.65
C GLY A 234 -0.99 -8.41 4.66
N GLN A 235 -0.97 -9.75 4.52
CA GLN A 235 -1.61 -10.64 5.48
C GLN A 235 -0.87 -10.63 6.81
N THR A 236 -1.59 -10.45 7.91
CA THR A 236 -1.02 -10.57 9.27
C THR A 236 -0.51 -11.98 9.52
N ILE A 237 0.78 -12.10 9.86
CA ILE A 237 1.47 -13.36 10.13
C ILE A 237 1.84 -13.52 11.61
N GLY A 238 1.91 -12.42 12.36
CA GLY A 238 2.29 -12.43 13.76
C GLY A 238 2.25 -11.05 14.38
N TYR A 239 2.83 -10.93 15.57
CA TYR A 239 2.82 -9.69 16.33
C TYR A 239 4.17 -9.44 16.99
N VAL A 240 4.58 -8.17 17.07
CA VAL A 240 5.86 -7.72 17.66
C VAL A 240 5.98 -8.19 19.11
N GLY A 241 7.18 -8.63 19.49
CA GLY A 241 7.60 -9.06 20.83
C GLY A 241 8.03 -7.90 21.71
#